data_AF-A0AAE1XA59-F1
#
_entry.id   AF-A0AAE1XA59-F1
#
_cell.length_a   1.000
_cell.length_b   1.000
_cell.length_c   1.000
_cell.angle_alpha   90.00
_cell.angle_beta   90.00
_cell.angle_gamma   90.00
#
_symmetry.space_group_name_H-M   'P 1'
#
loop_
_entity.id
_entity.type
_entity.pdbx_description
1 polymer ?
#
loop_
_entity_poly.entity_id
_entity_poly.type
_entity_poly.pdbx_seq_one_letter_code
_entity_poly.pdbx_strand_id
1 'polypeptide(L)'
;MLWDADQKEVVCNESYDIIELFNSGLNEISSNPGLDLSPPPLKKKMDEWNQVIYPNINNGVYRCGFAQSQEAYDSAVNELFNTLDMVDEHLGSSRYLCGDALTLADVCLFTTLIRFDIVYNVLFKCTKKKLIEYQNLHGYMRDIYQIPKVAATCNLGAIMDGYYKMLFPLNPSNIRPAIPSGCEHEMLSKPHNRESVSWVERDVDALIT
;
A
#
# COMPACT_ATOMS: atom_id res chain seq x y z
N MET A 1 -8.75 9.53 12.32
CA MET A 1 -9.81 10.35 12.95
C MET A 1 -9.83 11.74 12.33
N LEU A 2 -10.98 12.10 11.76
CA LEU A 2 -11.36 13.46 11.38
C LEU A 2 -12.13 14.09 12.54
N TRP A 3 -11.69 15.26 13.00
CA TRP A 3 -12.15 15.91 14.21
C TRP A 3 -12.64 17.33 13.90
N ASP A 4 -13.82 17.68 14.40
CA ASP A 4 -14.33 19.05 14.36
C ASP A 4 -13.76 19.82 15.57
N ALA A 5 -12.92 20.82 15.29
CA ALA A 5 -12.26 21.60 16.33
C ALA A 5 -13.21 22.54 17.10
N ASP A 6 -14.30 22.99 16.46
CA ASP A 6 -15.25 23.93 17.03
C ASP A 6 -16.32 23.20 17.86
N GLN A 7 -16.90 22.13 17.30
CA GLN A 7 -17.89 21.29 17.99
C GLN A 7 -17.25 20.32 18.99
N LYS A 8 -15.93 20.09 18.89
CA LYS A 8 -15.17 19.15 19.72
C LYS A 8 -15.73 17.73 19.64
N GLU A 9 -15.99 17.26 18.42
CA GLU A 9 -16.52 15.92 18.17
C GLU A 9 -15.80 15.19 17.04
N VAL A 10 -15.93 13.86 17.05
CA VAL A 10 -15.41 13.00 15.99
C VAL A 10 -16.39 13.00 14.83
N VAL A 11 -15.97 13.52 13.68
CA VAL A 11 -16.78 13.53 12.45
C VAL A 11 -16.76 12.16 11.80
N CYS A 12 -15.56 11.58 11.65
CA CYS A 12 -15.38 10.27 11.05
C CYS A 12 -14.10 9.62 11.61
N ASN A 13 -14.14 8.31 11.83
CA ASN A 13 -12.94 7.54 12.17
C ASN A 13 -12.65 6.41 11.19
N GLU A 14 -13.46 6.24 10.14
CA GLU A 14 -13.19 5.26 9.11
C GLU A 14 -12.26 5.82 8.05
N SER A 15 -11.09 5.18 7.91
CA SER A 15 -10.00 5.74 7.10
C SER A 15 -10.37 5.86 5.62
N TYR A 16 -11.17 4.93 5.09
CA TYR A 16 -11.56 4.95 3.69
C TYR A 16 -12.55 6.09 3.39
N ASP A 17 -13.53 6.28 4.27
CA ASP A 17 -14.51 7.37 4.15
C ASP A 17 -13.82 8.75 4.23
N ILE A 18 -12.79 8.89 5.08
CA ILE A 18 -12.01 10.13 5.19
C ILE A 18 -11.27 10.43 3.88
N ILE A 19 -10.63 9.44 3.25
CA ILE A 19 -9.90 9.67 2.00
C ILE A 19 -10.84 9.89 0.81
N GLU A 20 -12.03 9.27 0.77
CA GLU A 20 -13.06 9.59 -0.23
C GLU A 20 -13.59 11.02 -0.07
N LEU A 21 -13.80 11.47 1.19
CA LEU A 21 -14.18 12.84 1.50
C LEU A 21 -13.11 13.83 1.01
N PHE A 22 -11.82 13.56 1.25
CA PHE A 22 -10.75 14.44 0.78
C PHE A 22 -10.59 14.42 -0.75
N ASN A 23 -10.87 13.30 -1.40
CA ASN A 23 -10.79 13.18 -2.85
C ASN A 23 -11.85 14.03 -3.58
N SER A 24 -13.07 14.08 -3.05
CA SER A 24 -14.21 14.67 -3.77
C SER A 24 -14.86 15.87 -3.06
N GLY A 25 -14.83 15.91 -1.73
CA GLY A 25 -15.56 16.87 -0.91
C GLY A 25 -14.85 18.20 -0.67
N LEU A 26 -13.55 18.30 -0.98
CA LEU A 26 -12.73 19.50 -0.71
C LEU A 26 -12.15 20.15 -1.98
N ASN A 27 -12.67 19.82 -3.17
CA ASN A 27 -12.12 20.29 -4.43
C ASN A 27 -12.12 21.82 -4.56
N GLU A 28 -13.12 22.52 -4.00
CA GLU A 28 -13.19 23.99 -4.07
C GLU A 28 -12.04 24.72 -3.37
N ILE A 29 -11.40 24.08 -2.38
CA ILE A 29 -10.29 24.65 -1.60
C ILE A 29 -8.96 23.93 -1.86
N SER A 30 -8.95 22.95 -2.77
CA SER A 30 -7.77 22.15 -3.09
C SER A 30 -6.80 22.92 -3.99
N SER A 31 -5.50 22.74 -3.76
CA SER A 31 -4.45 23.21 -4.68
C SER A 31 -4.38 22.42 -5.99
N ASN A 32 -5.04 21.26 -6.07
CA ASN A 32 -5.10 20.41 -7.26
C ASN A 32 -6.51 19.83 -7.45
N PRO A 33 -7.51 20.65 -7.81
CA PRO A 33 -8.91 20.25 -7.88
C PRO A 33 -9.24 19.29 -9.02
N GLY A 34 -8.32 19.13 -9.98
CA GLY A 34 -8.49 18.21 -11.12
C GLY A 34 -8.00 16.78 -10.85
N LEU A 35 -7.36 16.53 -9.70
CA LEU A 35 -6.92 15.19 -9.32
C LEU A 35 -8.10 14.41 -8.72
N ASP A 36 -8.49 13.34 -9.38
CA ASP A 36 -9.51 12.41 -8.89
C ASP A 36 -8.94 10.99 -8.84
N LEU A 37 -8.76 10.48 -7.63
CA LEU A 37 -8.28 9.13 -7.31
C LEU A 37 -9.44 8.13 -7.14
N SER A 38 -10.69 8.57 -7.23
CA SER A 38 -11.89 7.72 -7.20
C SER A 38 -12.84 8.02 -8.37
N PRO A 39 -12.34 8.03 -9.62
CA PRO A 39 -13.14 8.45 -10.76
C PRO A 39 -14.28 7.46 -11.01
N PRO A 40 -15.51 7.93 -11.35
CA PRO A 40 -16.68 7.07 -11.48
C PRO A 40 -16.49 5.83 -12.37
N PRO A 41 -15.78 5.90 -13.53
CA PRO A 41 -15.54 4.72 -14.37
C PRO A 41 -14.71 3.61 -13.72
N LEU A 42 -13.87 3.93 -12.73
CA LEU A 42 -12.99 2.96 -12.06
C LEU A 42 -13.54 2.46 -10.74
N LYS A 43 -14.62 3.06 -10.20
CA LYS A 43 -15.14 2.76 -8.86
C LYS A 43 -15.43 1.27 -8.64
N LYS A 44 -16.09 0.61 -9.61
CA LYS A 44 -16.35 -0.83 -9.53
C LYS A 44 -15.05 -1.66 -9.44
N LYS A 45 -14.04 -1.31 -10.23
CA LYS A 45 -12.75 -2.03 -10.22
C LYS A 45 -11.97 -1.78 -8.93
N MET A 46 -12.06 -0.56 -8.38
CA MET A 46 -11.51 -0.25 -7.06
C MET A 46 -12.17 -1.08 -5.97
N ASP A 47 -13.51 -1.21 -6.00
CA ASP A 47 -14.26 -2.03 -5.04
C ASP A 47 -13.86 -3.51 -5.12
N GLU A 48 -13.71 -4.05 -6.33
CA GLU A 48 -13.22 -5.42 -6.57
C GLU A 48 -11.83 -5.63 -5.96
N TRP A 49 -10.90 -4.69 -6.16
CA TRP A 49 -9.57 -4.76 -5.53
C TRP A 49 -9.63 -4.61 -4.01
N ASN A 50 -10.39 -3.66 -3.49
CA ASN A 50 -10.55 -3.42 -2.05
C ASN A 50 -11.07 -4.65 -1.32
N GLN A 51 -12.01 -5.39 -1.91
CA GLN A 51 -12.53 -6.64 -1.35
C GLN A 51 -11.46 -7.73 -1.20
N VAL A 52 -10.39 -7.67 -1.98
CA VAL A 52 -9.27 -8.63 -1.93
C VAL A 52 -8.13 -8.11 -1.05
N ILE A 53 -7.68 -6.87 -1.26
CA ILE A 53 -6.51 -6.32 -0.56
C ILE A 53 -6.79 -6.09 0.92
N TYR A 54 -7.99 -5.64 1.30
CA TYR A 54 -8.29 -5.30 2.68
C TYR A 54 -8.21 -6.53 3.60
N PRO A 55 -9.02 -7.59 3.41
CA PRO A 55 -9.01 -8.73 4.32
C PRO A 55 -7.70 -9.52 4.27
N ASN A 56 -7.05 -9.61 3.10
CA ASN A 56 -5.94 -10.54 2.87
C ASN A 56 -4.55 -9.89 2.99
N ILE A 57 -4.42 -8.58 2.73
CA ILE A 57 -3.14 -7.87 2.81
C ILE A 57 -3.16 -6.85 3.95
N ASN A 58 -4.04 -5.85 3.90
CA ASN A 58 -4.02 -4.74 4.86
C ASN A 58 -4.31 -5.25 6.28
N ASN A 59 -5.35 -6.06 6.46
CA ASN A 59 -5.66 -6.74 7.71
C ASN A 59 -4.91 -8.08 7.83
N GLY A 60 -4.53 -8.71 6.72
CA GLY A 60 -3.84 -10.00 6.70
C GLY A 60 -2.52 -10.01 7.46
N VAL A 61 -1.72 -8.94 7.34
CA VAL A 61 -0.47 -8.80 8.13
C VAL A 61 -0.74 -8.74 9.64
N TYR A 62 -1.82 -8.08 10.07
CA TYR A 62 -2.21 -8.03 11.48
C TYR A 62 -2.72 -9.39 11.96
N ARG A 63 -3.50 -10.10 11.14
CA ARG A 63 -3.91 -11.48 11.43
C ARG A 63 -2.71 -12.40 11.64
N CYS A 64 -1.64 -12.23 10.86
CA CYS A 64 -0.37 -12.94 11.08
C CYS A 64 0.27 -12.53 12.42
N GLY A 65 0.44 -11.23 12.64
CA GLY A 65 1.17 -10.71 13.80
C GLY A 65 0.49 -11.01 15.14
N PHE A 66 -0.84 -11.04 15.16
CA PHE A 66 -1.65 -11.24 16.36
C PHE A 66 -2.25 -12.64 16.50
N ALA A 67 -1.92 -13.57 15.60
CA ALA A 67 -2.38 -14.95 15.72
C ALA A 67 -2.03 -15.55 17.09
N GLN A 68 -3.00 -16.21 17.71
CA GLN A 68 -2.87 -16.85 19.04
C GLN A 68 -2.71 -18.37 18.95
N SER A 69 -2.69 -18.93 17.73
CA SER A 69 -2.43 -20.35 17.48
C SER A 69 -1.62 -20.51 16.19
N GLN A 70 -0.94 -21.65 16.04
CA GLN A 70 -0.17 -21.97 14.84
C GLN A 70 -1.08 -22.07 13.61
N GLU A 71 -2.25 -22.68 13.76
CA GLU A 71 -3.22 -22.88 12.68
C GLU A 71 -3.78 -21.54 12.17
N ALA A 72 -4.07 -20.61 13.09
CA ALA A 72 -4.54 -19.27 12.74
C ALA A 72 -3.46 -18.48 12.00
N TYR A 73 -2.21 -18.58 12.47
CA TYR A 73 -1.07 -17.98 11.80
C TYR A 73 -0.85 -18.58 10.41
N ASP A 74 -0.86 -19.91 10.30
CA ASP A 74 -0.64 -20.63 9.05
C ASP A 74 -1.70 -20.27 8.00
N SER A 75 -2.98 -20.18 8.39
CA SER A 75 -4.04 -19.72 7.48
C SER A 75 -3.78 -18.28 7.01
N ALA A 76 -3.53 -17.36 7.96
CA ALA A 76 -3.34 -15.95 7.65
C ALA A 76 -2.11 -15.70 6.76
N VAL A 77 -0.99 -16.36 7.03
CA VAL A 77 0.25 -16.23 6.24
C VAL A 77 0.14 -16.94 4.89
N ASN A 78 -0.70 -17.97 4.75
CA ASN A 78 -0.99 -18.56 3.44
C ASN A 78 -1.86 -17.61 2.60
N GLU A 79 -2.95 -17.08 3.16
CA GLU A 79 -3.83 -16.12 2.47
C GLU A 79 -3.10 -14.84 2.06
N LEU A 80 -2.27 -14.29 2.96
CA LEU A 80 -1.47 -13.09 2.69
C LEU A 80 -0.55 -13.29 1.49
N PHE A 81 0.26 -14.33 1.49
CA PHE A 81 1.25 -14.54 0.44
C PHE A 81 0.60 -14.97 -0.88
N ASN A 82 -0.45 -15.80 -0.86
CA ASN A 82 -1.21 -16.11 -2.07
C ASN A 82 -1.79 -14.85 -2.72
N THR A 83 -2.25 -13.89 -1.90
CA THR A 83 -2.79 -12.62 -2.41
C THR A 83 -1.68 -11.69 -2.90
N LEU A 84 -0.54 -11.61 -2.20
CA LEU A 84 0.62 -10.86 -2.68
C LEU A 84 1.13 -11.40 -4.02
N ASP A 85 1.19 -12.72 -4.19
CA ASP A 85 1.57 -13.37 -5.45
C ASP A 85 0.59 -13.03 -6.58
N MET A 86 -0.72 -13.09 -6.32
CA MET A 86 -1.75 -12.67 -7.28
C MET A 86 -1.62 -11.20 -7.69
N VAL A 87 -1.38 -10.31 -6.72
CA VAL A 87 -1.22 -8.88 -7.01
C VAL A 87 0.07 -8.61 -7.77
N ASP A 88 1.17 -9.29 -7.43
CA ASP A 88 2.43 -9.18 -8.16
C ASP A 88 2.28 -9.62 -9.62
N GLU A 89 1.57 -10.72 -9.88
CA GLU A 89 1.27 -11.19 -11.23
C GLU A 89 0.45 -10.17 -12.01
N HIS A 90 -0.64 -9.65 -11.44
CA HIS A 90 -1.47 -8.60 -12.05
C HIS A 90 -0.63 -7.37 -12.41
N LEU A 91 0.17 -6.89 -11.47
CA LEU A 91 1.04 -5.73 -11.67
C LEU A 91 2.12 -5.97 -12.72
N GLY A 92 2.40 -7.22 -13.12
CA GLY A 92 3.28 -7.52 -14.25
C GLY A 92 2.75 -7.03 -15.60
N SER A 93 1.44 -6.80 -15.71
CA SER A 93 0.78 -6.38 -16.96
C SER A 93 -0.04 -5.08 -16.84
N SER A 94 -0.05 -4.47 -15.67
CA SER A 94 -0.81 -3.25 -15.36
C SER A 94 0.03 -2.36 -14.47
N ARG A 95 0.14 -1.05 -14.79
CA ARG A 95 0.97 -0.12 -14.00
C ARG A 95 0.46 0.05 -12.56
N TYR A 96 -0.86 0.12 -12.39
CA TYR A 96 -1.57 0.22 -11.11
C TYR A 96 -2.67 -0.85 -11.02
N LEU A 97 -3.35 -0.97 -9.88
CA LEU A 97 -4.41 -1.96 -9.68
C LEU A 97 -5.55 -1.77 -10.70
N CYS A 98 -5.95 -0.53 -10.93
CA CYS A 98 -7.07 -0.22 -11.82
C CYS A 98 -6.69 -0.02 -13.30
N GLY A 99 -5.41 -0.13 -13.67
CA GLY A 99 -4.93 0.11 -15.03
C GLY A 99 -3.75 1.09 -15.01
N ASP A 100 -3.81 2.13 -15.87
CA ASP A 100 -2.73 3.12 -15.99
C ASP A 100 -2.88 4.34 -15.08
N ALA A 101 -4.05 4.51 -14.44
CA ALA A 101 -4.31 5.59 -13.50
C ALA A 101 -4.14 5.12 -12.04
N LEU A 102 -3.49 5.96 -11.23
CA LEU A 102 -3.42 5.79 -9.78
C LEU A 102 -4.81 6.05 -9.17
N THR A 103 -5.24 5.17 -8.27
CA THR A 103 -6.54 5.27 -7.58
C THR A 103 -6.40 5.15 -6.07
N LEU A 104 -7.49 5.35 -5.32
CA LEU A 104 -7.48 5.15 -3.86
C LEU A 104 -7.18 3.69 -3.48
N ALA A 105 -7.50 2.71 -4.32
CA ALA A 105 -7.13 1.31 -4.07
C ALA A 105 -5.60 1.16 -3.99
N ASP A 106 -4.88 1.89 -4.86
CA ASP A 106 -3.42 1.89 -4.88
C ASP A 106 -2.83 2.54 -3.64
N VAL A 107 -3.42 3.66 -3.20
CA VAL A 107 -3.07 4.35 -1.95
C VAL A 107 -3.24 3.42 -0.75
N CYS A 108 -4.37 2.72 -0.66
CA CYS A 108 -4.64 1.75 0.40
C CYS A 108 -3.58 0.64 0.43
N LEU A 109 -3.27 0.02 -0.72
CA LEU A 109 -2.25 -1.02 -0.80
C LEU A 109 -0.85 -0.51 -0.43
N PHE A 110 -0.46 0.65 -0.98
CA PHE A 110 0.86 1.26 -0.77
C PHE A 110 1.21 1.39 0.71
N THR A 111 0.24 1.80 1.55
CA THR A 111 0.48 1.96 2.99
C THR A 111 0.91 0.67 3.67
N THR A 112 0.43 -0.49 3.24
CA THR A 112 0.91 -1.78 3.77
C THR A 112 2.28 -2.14 3.19
N LEU A 113 2.50 -1.94 1.89
CA LEU A 113 3.75 -2.31 1.23
C LEU A 113 4.96 -1.58 1.81
N ILE A 114 4.89 -0.26 1.99
CA ILE A 114 6.01 0.54 2.51
C ILE A 114 6.43 0.16 3.94
N ARG A 115 5.56 -0.56 4.66
CA ARG A 115 5.80 -1.05 6.03
C ARG A 115 6.23 -2.52 6.06
N PHE A 116 6.13 -3.23 4.94
CA PHE A 116 6.21 -4.69 4.91
C PHE A 116 7.58 -5.20 5.38
N ASP A 117 8.66 -4.80 4.71
CA ASP A 117 10.00 -5.31 5.02
C ASP A 117 10.55 -4.80 6.35
N ILE A 118 10.17 -3.57 6.76
CA ILE A 118 10.67 -2.94 7.97
C ILE A 118 9.95 -3.38 9.25
N VAL A 119 8.69 -3.80 9.13
CA VAL A 119 7.84 -4.14 10.28
C VAL A 119 7.21 -5.52 10.09
N TYR A 120 6.36 -5.71 9.09
CA TYR A 120 5.48 -6.89 9.04
C TYR A 120 6.27 -8.19 8.82
N ASN A 121 7.32 -8.14 8.00
CA ASN A 121 8.18 -9.28 7.75
C ASN A 121 8.81 -9.82 9.04
N VAL A 122 9.31 -8.93 9.90
CA VAL A 122 10.02 -9.31 11.14
C VAL A 122 9.05 -9.44 12.32
N LEU A 123 8.37 -8.35 12.69
CA LEU A 123 7.54 -8.28 13.90
C LEU A 123 6.29 -9.16 13.79
N PHE A 124 5.62 -9.14 12.63
CA PHE A 124 4.40 -9.92 12.40
C PHE A 124 4.68 -11.29 11.77
N LYS A 125 5.96 -11.67 11.65
CA LYS A 125 6.42 -12.94 11.09
C LYS A 125 5.92 -13.18 9.65
N CYS A 126 5.65 -12.15 8.86
CA CYS A 126 5.30 -12.30 7.46
C CYS A 126 6.56 -12.60 6.61
N THR A 127 7.20 -13.76 6.84
CA THR A 127 8.60 -14.02 6.46
C THR A 127 8.80 -14.86 5.21
N LYS A 128 7.75 -15.37 4.54
CA LYS A 128 7.92 -16.27 3.37
C LYS A 128 8.73 -15.64 2.24
N LYS A 129 8.53 -14.34 2.01
CA LYS A 129 9.20 -13.56 0.98
C LYS A 129 9.18 -12.08 1.39
N LYS A 130 10.29 -11.37 1.21
CA LYS A 130 10.37 -9.92 1.38
C LYS A 130 9.72 -9.21 0.20
N LEU A 131 9.25 -7.99 0.42
CA LEU A 131 8.68 -7.17 -0.63
C LEU A 131 9.70 -6.92 -1.75
N ILE A 132 10.97 -6.67 -1.41
CA ILE A 132 12.04 -6.47 -2.41
C ILE A 132 12.26 -7.68 -3.35
N GLU A 133 11.82 -8.87 -2.97
CA GLU A 133 11.92 -10.09 -3.79
C GLU A 133 10.75 -10.23 -4.79
N TYR A 134 9.74 -9.36 -4.70
CA TYR A 134 8.66 -9.28 -5.69
C TYR A 134 9.02 -8.33 -6.81
N GLN A 135 9.01 -8.84 -8.04
CA GLN A 135 9.48 -8.08 -9.20
C GLN A 135 8.59 -6.86 -9.48
N ASN A 136 7.26 -7.03 -9.43
CA ASN A 136 6.31 -6.00 -9.82
C ASN A 136 5.87 -5.16 -8.62
N LEU A 137 5.56 -5.78 -7.47
CA LEU A 137 5.15 -5.10 -6.24
C LEU A 137 6.21 -4.14 -5.73
N HIS A 138 7.49 -4.53 -5.74
CA HIS A 138 8.57 -3.63 -5.30
C HIS A 138 8.71 -2.43 -6.25
N GLY A 139 8.61 -2.66 -7.57
CA GLY A 139 8.60 -1.60 -8.56
C GLY A 139 7.40 -0.65 -8.38
N TYR A 140 6.21 -1.21 -8.21
CA TYR A 140 4.95 -0.50 -7.96
C TYR A 140 5.01 0.36 -6.69
N MET A 141 5.52 -0.17 -5.58
CA MET A 141 5.68 0.60 -4.34
C MET A 141 6.66 1.76 -4.56
N ARG A 142 7.76 1.56 -5.27
CA ARG A 142 8.73 2.63 -5.58
C ARG A 142 8.16 3.69 -6.53
N ASP A 143 7.34 3.30 -7.51
CA ASP A 143 6.62 4.23 -8.40
C ASP A 143 5.76 5.20 -7.57
N ILE A 144 4.94 4.67 -6.65
CA ILE A 144 4.11 5.50 -5.77
C ILE A 144 4.97 6.34 -4.79
N TYR A 145 6.02 5.76 -4.22
CA TYR A 145 6.93 6.46 -3.29
C TYR A 145 7.59 7.69 -3.94
N GLN A 146 7.91 7.60 -5.23
CA GLN A 146 8.59 8.64 -6.00
C GLN A 146 7.65 9.75 -6.51
N ILE A 147 6.32 9.59 -6.37
CA ILE A 147 5.37 10.67 -6.65
C ILE A 147 5.71 11.88 -5.75
N PRO A 148 5.73 13.12 -6.31
CA PRO A 148 6.08 14.31 -5.55
C PRO A 148 5.32 14.41 -4.22
N LYS A 149 6.07 14.68 -3.14
CA LYS A 149 5.61 14.78 -1.74
C LYS A 149 5.23 13.47 -1.04
N VAL A 150 5.13 12.33 -1.72
CA VAL A 150 4.80 11.04 -1.06
C VAL A 150 5.92 10.55 -0.15
N ALA A 151 7.19 10.62 -0.58
CA ALA A 151 8.32 10.25 0.26
C ALA A 151 8.36 11.01 1.60
N ALA A 152 7.92 12.29 1.61
CA ALA A 152 7.88 13.12 2.82
C ALA A 152 6.82 12.65 3.84
N THR A 153 5.83 11.86 3.42
CA THR A 153 4.83 11.26 4.34
C THR A 153 5.32 9.93 4.93
N CYS A 154 6.48 9.42 4.50
CA CYS A 154 6.98 8.08 4.84
C CYS A 154 8.14 8.15 5.85
N ASN A 155 7.85 8.57 7.09
CA ASN A 155 8.85 8.55 8.16
C ASN A 155 9.04 7.12 8.70
N LEU A 156 9.98 6.36 8.09
CA LEU A 156 10.23 4.96 8.44
C LEU A 156 10.67 4.76 9.89
N GLY A 157 11.43 5.71 10.45
CA GLY A 157 11.83 5.67 11.86
C GLY A 157 10.64 5.77 12.81
N ALA A 158 9.72 6.69 12.55
CA ALA A 158 8.49 6.86 13.33
C ALA A 158 7.54 5.66 13.16
N ILE A 159 7.43 5.12 11.94
CA ILE A 159 6.68 3.88 11.67
C ILE A 159 7.23 2.77 12.55
N MET A 160 8.52 2.45 12.46
CA MET A 160 9.10 1.36 13.22
C MET A 160 8.98 1.60 14.73
N ASP A 161 9.17 2.83 15.21
CA ASP A 161 8.99 3.14 16.63
C ASP A 161 7.55 2.85 17.10
N GLY A 162 6.54 3.23 16.31
CA GLY A 162 5.15 2.93 16.60
C GLY A 162 4.87 1.43 16.72
N TYR A 163 5.53 0.60 15.92
CA TYR A 163 5.30 -0.84 15.97
C TYR A 163 6.14 -1.54 17.04
N TYR A 164 7.46 -1.37 17.02
CA TYR A 164 8.38 -2.11 17.88
C TYR A 164 8.36 -1.64 19.34
N LYS A 165 7.90 -0.42 19.63
CA LYS A 165 7.84 0.11 21.01
C LYS A 165 6.44 0.13 21.62
N MET A 166 5.38 0.17 20.80
CA MET A 166 4.01 0.33 21.32
C MET A 166 3.15 -0.95 21.24
N LEU A 167 3.46 -1.88 20.32
CA LEU A 167 2.64 -3.11 20.16
C LEU A 167 3.07 -4.20 21.14
N PHE A 168 2.63 -4.04 22.39
CA PHE A 168 2.64 -5.13 23.37
C PHE A 168 1.56 -6.18 23.03
N PRO A 169 1.83 -7.50 23.17
CA PRO A 169 3.03 -8.14 23.71
C PRO A 169 4.08 -8.55 22.65
N LEU A 170 3.97 -8.09 21.39
CA LEU A 170 4.72 -8.66 20.27
C LEU A 170 6.25 -8.44 20.35
N ASN A 171 6.70 -7.36 20.99
CA ASN A 171 8.13 -7.10 21.20
C ASN A 171 8.43 -6.61 22.63
N PRO A 172 8.55 -7.50 23.63
CA PRO A 172 8.76 -7.11 25.03
C PRO A 172 10.04 -6.29 25.27
N SER A 173 11.04 -6.45 24.40
CA SER A 173 12.33 -5.76 24.54
C SER A 173 12.30 -4.28 24.13
N ASN A 174 11.28 -3.86 23.37
CA ASN A 174 11.22 -2.56 22.70
C ASN A 174 12.41 -2.24 21.78
N ILE A 175 13.27 -3.23 21.49
CA ILE A 175 14.40 -3.07 20.58
C ILE A 175 13.86 -3.02 19.15
N ARG A 176 14.25 -1.98 18.42
CA ARG A 176 13.97 -1.82 16.99
C ARG A 176 15.15 -2.39 16.18
N PRO A 177 14.92 -3.27 15.18
CA PRO A 177 15.98 -3.70 14.29
C PRO A 177 16.50 -2.55 13.42
N ALA A 178 17.68 -2.74 12.82
CA ALA A 178 18.16 -1.83 11.79
C ALA A 178 17.20 -1.82 10.58
N ILE A 179 17.08 -0.68 9.91
CA ILE A 179 16.33 -0.59 8.64
C ILE A 179 17.07 -1.46 7.61
N PRO A 180 16.38 -2.37 6.90
CA PRO A 180 16.98 -3.10 5.79
C PRO A 180 17.52 -2.12 4.74
N SER A 181 18.74 -2.35 4.25
CA SER A 181 19.38 -1.45 3.28
C SER A 181 18.53 -1.18 2.03
N GLY A 182 17.72 -2.15 1.60
CA GLY A 182 16.77 -2.01 0.49
C GLY A 182 15.63 -1.00 0.72
N CYS A 183 15.42 -0.54 1.95
CA CYS A 183 14.36 0.40 2.33
C CYS A 183 14.88 1.83 2.58
N GLU A 184 16.19 2.07 2.40
CA GLU A 184 16.76 3.42 2.49
C GLU A 184 16.21 4.32 1.37
N HIS A 185 16.15 5.63 1.63
CA HIS A 185 15.59 6.59 0.68
C HIS A 185 16.27 6.52 -0.69
N GLU A 186 17.59 6.37 -0.70
CA GLU A 186 18.41 6.22 -1.90
C GLU A 186 18.02 4.98 -2.72
N MET A 187 17.67 3.87 -2.05
CA MET A 187 17.25 2.64 -2.72
C MET A 187 15.81 2.72 -3.23
N LEU A 188 14.92 3.31 -2.44
CA LEU A 188 13.52 3.54 -2.82
C LEU A 188 13.38 4.56 -3.95
N SER A 189 14.37 5.45 -4.12
CA SER A 189 14.43 6.47 -5.18
C SER A 189 15.12 6.00 -6.46
N LYS A 190 15.59 4.74 -6.52
CA LYS A 190 16.14 4.17 -7.77
C LYS A 190 15.03 4.01 -8.82
N PRO A 191 15.37 4.09 -10.13
CA PRO A 191 14.40 3.85 -11.19
C PRO A 191 13.62 2.55 -11.01
N HIS A 192 12.30 2.63 -11.20
CA HIS A 192 11.37 1.52 -11.04
C HIS A 192 10.92 0.89 -12.36
N ASN A 193 11.12 1.57 -13.50
CA ASN A 193 10.80 1.11 -14.86
C ASN A 193 9.32 0.74 -15.09
N ARG A 194 8.41 1.35 -14.32
CA ARG A 194 6.96 1.00 -14.31
C ARG A 194 6.18 1.73 -15.40
N GLU A 195 6.73 2.83 -15.90
CA GLU A 195 6.26 3.55 -17.06
C GLU A 195 6.25 2.70 -18.35
N SER A 196 7.08 1.64 -18.42
CA SER A 196 7.08 0.71 -19.55
C SER A 196 5.97 -0.36 -19.50
N VAL A 197 5.28 -0.47 -18.36
CA VAL A 197 4.20 -1.45 -18.13
C VAL A 197 2.83 -0.86 -18.47
N SER A 198 2.72 0.48 -18.59
CA SER A 198 1.46 1.09 -19.00
C SER A 198 1.07 0.66 -20.42
N TRP A 199 -0.23 0.44 -20.65
CA TRP A 199 -0.76 0.18 -21.97
C TRP A 199 -0.71 1.46 -22.82
N VAL A 200 0.47 1.80 -23.33
CA VAL A 200 0.52 2.52 -24.60
C VAL A 200 0.14 1.48 -25.65
N GLU A 201 -0.89 1.75 -26.47
CA GLU A 201 -1.20 0.98 -27.68
C GLU A 201 0.12 0.57 -28.35
N ARG A 202 0.54 -0.68 -28.19
CA ARG A 202 1.63 -1.23 -28.97
C ARG A 202 1.05 -1.50 -30.33
N ASP A 203 1.17 -0.51 -31.21
CA ASP A 203 1.04 -0.56 -32.67
C ASP A 203 0.03 -1.58 -33.21
N VAL A 204 -1.20 -1.12 -33.44
CA VAL A 204 -2.08 -1.75 -34.45
C VAL A 204 -1.79 -1.19 -35.86
N ASP A 205 -0.91 -0.19 -36.00
CA ASP A 205 -0.56 0.41 -37.30
C ASP A 205 0.66 -0.23 -38.00
N ALA A 206 1.28 -1.28 -37.45
CA ALA A 206 2.40 -1.98 -38.10
C ALA A 206 1.99 -3.13 -39.05
N LEU A 207 0.69 -3.27 -39.39
CA LEU A 207 0.21 -4.31 -40.32
C LEU A 207 -0.58 -3.79 -41.54
N ILE A 208 -0.59 -2.47 -41.79
CA ILE A 208 -1.12 -1.91 -43.04
C ILE A 208 -0.18 -0.81 -43.55
N THR A 209 0.98 -1.18 -44.09
CA THR A 209 1.54 -0.53 -45.30
C THR A 209 2.59 -1.40 -45.96
#